data_AF-A0AAW1UEF7-F1
#
_entry.id   AF-A0AAW1UEF7-F1
#
_cell.length_a   1.000
_cell.length_b   1.000
_cell.length_c   1.000
_cell.angle_alpha   90.00
_cell.angle_beta   90.00
_cell.angle_gamma   90.00
#
_symmetry.space_group_name_H-M   'P 1'
#
loop_
_entity.id
_entity.type
_entity.pdbx_description
1 polymer ?
#
loop_
_entity_poly.entity_id
_entity_poly.type
_entity_poly.pdbx_seq_one_letter_code
_entity_poly.pdbx_strand_id
1 'polypeptide(L)'
;MEIFSGQGKFELSFLDNALQFCSHLIYGYAGIDEKTYKLKALDDSLDLNNHNYKKVTELKRRFPGLKILLSVGGGRDGTYDDNRKVQKY
;
A
#
# COMPACT_ATOMS: atom_id res chain seq x y z
N MET A 1 -2.69 -0.51 1.78
CA MET A 1 -3.82 -1.41 2.09
C MET A 1 -4.39 -0.90 3.40
N GLU A 2 -5.69 -0.69 3.52
CA GLU A 2 -6.30 -0.05 4.70
C GLU A 2 -7.10 -1.06 5.52
N ILE A 3 -7.11 -0.87 6.85
CA ILE A 3 -7.98 -1.63 7.72
C ILE A 3 -9.34 -0.94 7.76
N PHE A 4 -10.25 -1.37 6.89
CA PHE A 4 -11.65 -0.95 6.97
C PHE A 4 -12.38 -1.70 8.09
N SER A 5 -13.39 -1.06 8.67
CA SER A 5 -14.32 -1.70 9.61
C SER A 5 -15.53 -2.28 8.86
N GLY A 6 -16.09 -3.37 9.38
CA GLY A 6 -17.27 -4.03 8.79
C GLY A 6 -16.93 -5.03 7.67
N GLN A 7 -17.93 -5.38 6.86
CA GLN A 7 -17.81 -6.44 5.85
C GLN A 7 -16.84 -6.12 4.70
N GLY A 8 -16.46 -4.85 4.53
CA GLY A 8 -15.47 -4.42 3.54
C GLY A 8 -14.01 -4.57 4.00
N LYS A 9 -13.77 -5.10 5.21
CA LYS A 9 -12.41 -5.33 5.72
C LYS A 9 -11.68 -6.34 4.84
N PHE A 10 -10.52 -5.97 4.32
CA PHE A 10 -9.68 -6.83 3.49
C PHE A 10 -8.29 -6.96 4.09
N GLU A 11 -7.94 -8.15 4.55
CA GLU A 11 -6.65 -8.49 5.16
C GLU A 11 -5.75 -9.29 4.22
N LEU A 12 -4.46 -9.41 4.56
CA LEU A 12 -3.49 -10.17 3.77
C LEU A 12 -3.87 -11.64 3.55
N SER A 13 -4.58 -12.24 4.51
CA SER A 13 -5.07 -13.62 4.39
C SER A 13 -6.03 -13.82 3.21
N PHE A 14 -6.79 -12.78 2.83
CA PHE A 14 -7.70 -12.83 1.69
C PHE A 14 -6.97 -12.74 0.34
N LEU A 15 -5.72 -12.27 0.31
CA LEU A 15 -4.94 -12.18 -0.93
C LEU A 15 -4.67 -13.55 -1.54
N ASP A 16 -4.54 -14.61 -0.75
CA ASP A 16 -4.15 -15.93 -1.25
C ASP A 16 -5.12 -16.48 -2.32
N ASN A 17 -6.42 -16.23 -2.14
CA ASN A 17 -7.44 -16.62 -3.10
C ASN A 17 -7.41 -15.77 -4.38
N ALA A 18 -6.97 -14.51 -4.28
CA ALA A 18 -6.89 -13.60 -5.41
C ALA A 18 -5.60 -13.78 -6.22
N LEU A 19 -4.48 -14.08 -5.55
CA LEU A 19 -3.15 -14.07 -6.17
C LEU A 19 -2.93 -15.15 -7.22
N GLN A 20 -3.67 -16.26 -7.18
CA GLN A 20 -3.63 -17.28 -8.23
C GLN A 20 -4.05 -16.75 -9.61
N PHE A 21 -4.77 -15.62 -9.65
CA PHE A 21 -5.22 -14.97 -10.88
C PHE A 21 -4.35 -13.77 -11.28
N CYS A 22 -3.32 -13.43 -10.52
CA CYS A 22 -2.50 -12.24 -10.71
C CYS A 22 -1.06 -12.59 -11.08
N SER A 23 -0.47 -11.82 -12.00
CA SER A 23 0.97 -11.87 -12.29
C SER A 23 1.77 -10.80 -11.52
N HIS A 24 1.12 -9.69 -11.17
CA HIS A 24 1.69 -8.57 -10.46
C HIS A 24 0.79 -8.16 -9.29
N LEU A 25 1.38 -7.97 -8.13
CA LEU A 25 0.75 -7.35 -6.96
C LEU A 25 1.40 -5.99 -6.74
N ILE A 26 0.58 -4.94 -6.70
CA ILE A 26 1.02 -3.57 -6.48
C ILE A 26 0.51 -3.11 -5.11
N TYR A 27 1.41 -2.97 -4.14
CA TYR A 27 1.05 -2.49 -2.81
C TYR A 27 0.92 -0.96 -2.83
N GLY A 28 -0.28 -0.44 -2.55
CA GLY A 28 -0.57 0.99 -2.48
C GLY A 28 -0.74 1.46 -1.03
N TYR A 29 -0.18 2.60 -0.61
CA TYR A 29 0.77 3.46 -1.32
C TYR A 29 1.83 3.98 -0.35
N ALA A 30 3.03 4.23 -0.85
CA ALA A 30 4.00 5.09 -0.20
C ALA A 30 3.82 6.54 -0.69
N GLY A 31 4.24 7.50 0.12
CA GLY A 31 4.23 8.93 -0.22
C GLY A 31 5.63 9.48 -0.40
N ILE A 32 5.71 10.73 -0.82
CA ILE A 32 6.94 11.52 -0.82
C ILE A 32 6.83 12.54 0.32
N ASP A 33 7.87 12.64 1.14
CA ASP A 33 7.99 13.68 2.14
C ASP A 33 8.31 15.02 1.47
N GLU A 34 7.47 16.03 1.69
CA GLU A 34 7.56 17.31 0.97
C GLU A 34 8.80 18.14 1.32
N LYS A 35 9.42 17.90 2.48
CA LYS A 35 10.58 18.67 2.96
C LYS A 35 11.89 18.02 2.54
N THR A 36 11.94 16.70 2.59
CA THR A 36 13.16 15.92 2.35
C THR A 36 13.20 15.27 0.97
N TYR A 37 12.06 15.24 0.26
CA TYR A 37 11.87 14.55 -1.02
C TYR A 37 12.19 13.05 -0.97
N LYS A 38 12.09 12.45 0.21
CA LYS A 38 12.32 11.01 0.42
C LYS A 38 11.00 10.25 0.41
N LEU A 39 11.06 8.97 0.06
CA LEU A 39 9.94 8.07 0.25
C LEU A 39 9.61 7.94 1.74
N LYS A 40 8.32 7.96 2.05
CA LYS A 40 7.78 7.69 3.38
C LYS A 40 6.61 6.71 3.27
N ALA A 41 6.38 5.93 4.33
CA ALA A 41 5.12 5.22 4.45
C ALA A 41 3.99 6.23 4.73
N LEU A 42 2.78 5.92 4.26
CA LEU A 42 1.60 6.73 4.55
C LEU A 42 0.95 6.34 5.89
N ASP A 43 1.13 5.09 6.33
CA ASP A 43 0.72 4.59 7.64
C ASP A 43 1.86 3.77 8.26
N ASP A 44 2.69 4.41 9.08
CA ASP A 44 3.82 3.75 9.76
C ASP A 44 3.38 2.61 10.67
N SER A 45 2.21 2.73 11.31
CA SER A 45 1.68 1.71 12.22
C SER A 45 1.41 0.41 11.47
N LEU A 46 0.80 0.53 10.29
CA LEU A 46 0.42 -0.61 9.49
C LEU A 46 1.57 -1.16 8.64
N ASP A 47 2.27 -0.27 7.93
CA ASP A 47 3.27 -0.64 6.95
C ASP A 47 4.60 -1.07 7.59
N LEU A 48 5.02 -0.37 8.64
CA LEU A 48 6.30 -0.59 9.32
C LEU A 48 6.12 -1.38 10.62
N ASN A 49 5.34 -0.87 11.58
CA ASN A 49 5.21 -1.50 12.91
C ASN A 49 4.51 -2.86 12.83
N ASN A 50 3.46 -2.99 12.02
CA ASN A 50 2.81 -4.27 11.73
C ASN A 50 3.45 -5.03 10.54
N HIS A 51 4.57 -4.51 10.01
CA HIS A 51 5.42 -5.18 9.03
C HIS A 51 4.68 -5.59 7.74
N ASN A 52 3.66 -4.84 7.31
CA ASN A 52 2.88 -5.24 6.13
C ASN A 52 3.71 -5.24 4.84
N TYR A 53 4.66 -4.31 4.65
CA TYR A 53 5.57 -4.37 3.49
C TYR A 53 6.29 -5.72 3.43
N LYS A 54 6.86 -6.15 4.56
CA LYS A 54 7.55 -7.43 4.66
C LYS A 54 6.61 -8.60 4.37
N LYS A 55 5.47 -8.68 5.06
CA LYS A 55 4.48 -9.76 4.91
C LYS A 55 4.00 -9.89 3.46
N VAL A 56 3.77 -8.77 2.78
CA VAL A 56 3.38 -8.74 1.36
C VAL A 56 4.50 -9.25 0.48
N THR A 57 5.74 -8.78 0.68
CA THR A 57 6.87 -9.26 -0.14
C THR A 57 7.19 -10.75 0.04
N GLU A 58 6.90 -11.31 1.22
CA GLU A 58 7.07 -12.73 1.52
C GLU A 58 6.09 -13.64 0.76
N LEU A 59 5.02 -13.09 0.18
CA LEU A 59 4.08 -13.84 -0.66
C LEU A 59 4.76 -14.49 -1.88
N LYS A 60 5.89 -13.92 -2.34
CA LYS A 60 6.73 -14.54 -3.39
C LYS A 60 7.21 -15.95 -3.04
N ARG A 61 7.31 -16.30 -1.75
CA ARG A 61 7.70 -17.65 -1.33
C ARG A 61 6.64 -18.69 -1.68
N ARG A 62 5.37 -18.30 -1.68
CA ARG A 62 4.23 -19.17 -2.05
C ARG A 62 3.87 -19.03 -3.52
N PHE A 63 4.06 -17.84 -4.09
CA PHE A 63 3.78 -17.52 -5.48
C PHE A 63 5.08 -17.09 -6.18
N PRO A 64 5.97 -18.04 -6.57
CA PRO A 64 7.31 -17.71 -7.08
C PRO A 64 7.29 -16.91 -8.40
N GLY A 65 6.21 -16.99 -9.19
CA GLY A 65 6.03 -16.18 -10.39
C GLY A 65 5.48 -14.76 -10.14
N LEU A 66 5.08 -14.43 -8.91
CA LEU A 66 4.44 -13.16 -8.59
C LEU A 66 5.46 -12.03 -8.49
N LYS A 67 5.26 -10.99 -9.30
CA LYS A 67 6.01 -9.73 -9.18
C LYS A 67 5.31 -8.83 -8.18
N ILE A 68 6.07 -8.28 -7.22
CA ILE A 68 5.52 -7.40 -6.19
C ILE A 68 6.22 -6.06 -6.29
N LEU A 69 5.43 -5.00 -6.39
CA LEU A 69 5.86 -3.62 -6.58
C LEU A 69 5.21 -2.73 -5.51
N LEU A 70 5.90 -1.67 -5.10
CA LEU A 70 5.36 -0.62 -4.23
C LEU A 70 4.92 0.54 -5.12
N SER A 71 3.65 0.93 -5.00
CA SER A 71 3.14 2.13 -5.67
C SER A 71 3.41 3.36 -4.81
N VAL A 72 3.83 4.44 -5.47
CA VAL A 72 4.07 5.74 -4.84
C VAL A 72 3.00 6.72 -5.32
N GLY A 73 2.40 7.45 -4.38
CA GLY A 73 1.36 8.42 -4.64
C GLY A 73 -0.04 7.84 -4.66
N GLY A 74 -0.64 7.66 -5.84
CA GLY A 74 -2.01 7.15 -5.98
C GLY A 74 -3.10 8.15 -5.60
N GLY A 75 -2.79 9.45 -5.59
CA GLY A 75 -3.69 10.50 -5.11
C GLY A 75 -3.91 10.47 -3.60
N ARG A 76 -3.07 9.73 -2.86
CA ARG A 76 -3.15 9.55 -1.41
C ARG A 76 -2.01 10.22 -0.65
N ASP A 77 -1.05 10.78 -1.36
CA ASP A 77 0.14 11.47 -0.84
C ASP A 77 -0.02 12.99 -0.78
N GLY A 78 -1.18 13.54 -1.16
CA GLY A 78 -1.48 14.96 -1.06
C GLY A 78 -1.96 15.38 0.33
N THR A 79 -1.67 16.63 0.71
CA THR A 79 -2.25 17.27 1.89
C THR A 79 -3.70 17.67 1.60
N TYR A 80 -4.64 17.19 2.40
CA TYR A 80 -6.05 17.63 2.33
C TYR A 80 -6.14 19.03 2.96
N ASP A 81 -6.13 20.08 2.15
CA ASP A 81 -6.56 21.41 2.59
C ASP A 81 -8.11 21.43 2.56
N ASP A 82 -8.72 21.75 3.69
CA ASP A 82 -10.17 21.81 3.95
C ASP A 82 -10.90 22.74 2.95
N ASN A 83 -10.16 23.62 2.27
CA ASN A 83 -10.71 24.54 1.26
C ASN A 83 -10.27 24.19 -0.16
N ARG A 84 -10.87 23.13 -0.73
CA ARG A 84 -10.92 22.80 -2.16
C ARG A 84 -9.66 23.15 -2.98
N LYS A 85 -8.76 22.19 -3.06
CA LYS A 85 -8.27 21.56 -4.31
C LYS A 85 -7.28 20.51 -3.86
N VAL A 86 -7.39 19.30 -4.40
CA VAL A 86 -6.25 18.37 -4.38
C VAL A 86 -5.11 19.14 -5.02
N GLN A 87 -4.13 19.57 -4.23
CA GLN A 87 -2.90 20.14 -4.76
C GLN A 87 -2.19 18.97 -5.44
N LYS A 88 -2.56 18.76 -6.71
CA LYS A 88 -1.85 17.87 -7.60
C LYS A 88 -0.49 18.50 -7.84
N TYR A 89 0.56 17.75 -7.54
CA TYR A 89 1.81 17.92 -8.24
C TYR A 89 1.65 17.31 -9.64
#